data_AF-A0A8H5IIJ6-F1
#
_entry.id   AF-A0A8H5IIJ6-F1
#
_cell.length_a   1.000
_cell.length_b   1.000
_cell.length_c   1.000
_cell.angle_alpha   90.00
_cell.angle_beta   90.00
_cell.angle_gamma   90.00
#
_symmetry.space_group_name_H-M   'P 1'
#
loop_
_entity.id
_entity.type
_entity.pdbx_description
1 polymer ?
#
loop_
_entity_poly.entity_id
_entity_poly.type
_entity_poly.pdbx_seq_one_letter_code
_entity_poly.pdbx_strand_id
1 'polypeptide(L)'
;MLQIYHLLSGQWGAAAELHPYACRAIYDLRGHIAHPPIPTGSDSAVDRRHRHIRNLFWLCYILDKDIALRYGRPPCLTRDYCDLTLPHDWARVYNAPARTTQDEMVSHDDAVCFSQDLCLSQIKETICLFLCSLDNSKLSDAAILGQVRQLDGDIETWRLSIPMDYRPKWSLSSEKPLIHPDMSFVQRTRCLNLQLEYKYLTTVIHTAVRRCGATYTVDESLPDDLHNVYHSSSDISLEASRTTLQIFKLHMDILQEDMFGHIAIYPPIAAMALFMNLLLHPSDQRARNDLDLLAGCATLFQDMAMEDLTNDDMDCIQELNRFVSELVRLGNSAIWKAKRERKSTTGISS
;
A
#
# COMPACT_ATOMS: atom_id res chain seq x y z
N MET A 1 4.24 15.12 -15.49
CA MET A 1 3.30 14.54 -16.47
C MET A 1 3.80 13.25 -17.08
N LEU A 2 4.92 13.21 -17.81
CA LEU A 2 5.44 11.95 -18.39
C LEU A 2 5.66 10.84 -17.35
N GLN A 3 6.22 11.17 -16.18
CA GLN A 3 6.34 10.23 -15.06
C GLN A 3 4.99 9.64 -14.63
N ILE A 4 3.94 10.47 -14.52
CA ILE A 4 2.60 10.05 -14.09
C ILE A 4 1.99 9.14 -15.15
N TYR A 5 2.18 9.46 -16.43
CA TYR A 5 1.75 8.59 -17.53
C TYR A 5 2.37 7.19 -17.42
N HIS A 6 3.69 7.09 -17.29
CA HIS A 6 4.35 5.78 -17.11
C HIS A 6 3.86 5.04 -15.85
N LEU A 7 3.57 5.76 -14.77
CA LEU A 7 3.02 5.16 -13.55
C LEU A 7 1.64 4.54 -13.78
N LEU A 8 0.76 5.27 -14.47
CA LEU A 8 -0.62 4.85 -14.73
C LEU A 8 -0.67 3.70 -15.75
N SER A 9 0.24 3.68 -16.73
CA SER A 9 0.39 2.61 -17.72
C SER A 9 1.22 1.42 -17.24
N GLY A 10 1.46 1.28 -15.93
CA GLY A 10 2.21 0.15 -15.37
C GLY A 10 3.72 0.11 -15.68
N GLN A 11 4.28 1.12 -16.35
CA GLN A 11 5.70 1.25 -16.67
C GLN A 11 6.50 1.83 -15.50
N TRP A 12 6.46 1.14 -14.37
CA TRP A 12 7.01 1.68 -13.12
C TRP A 12 8.51 1.92 -13.12
N GLY A 13 9.29 1.10 -13.83
CA GLY A 13 10.73 1.27 -13.97
C GLY A 13 11.07 2.63 -14.59
N ALA A 14 10.41 2.95 -15.71
CA ALA A 14 10.53 4.24 -16.38
C ALA A 14 10.04 5.39 -15.49
N ALA A 15 8.92 5.20 -14.78
CA ALA A 15 8.43 6.20 -13.82
C ALA A 15 9.46 6.46 -12.70
N ALA A 16 10.09 5.42 -12.15
CA ALA A 16 11.09 5.53 -11.10
C ALA A 16 12.41 6.14 -11.59
N GLU A 17 12.79 5.94 -12.86
CA GLU A 17 13.96 6.57 -13.48
C GLU A 17 13.75 8.07 -13.75
N LEU A 18 12.55 8.47 -14.15
CA LEU A 18 12.20 9.87 -14.40
C LEU A 18 12.00 10.67 -13.11
N HIS A 19 11.69 10.00 -12.00
CA HIS A 19 11.29 10.65 -10.76
C HIS A 19 12.32 11.65 -10.18
N PRO A 20 13.63 11.35 -10.11
CA PRO A 20 14.60 12.30 -9.56
C PRO A 20 14.65 13.63 -10.34
N TYR A 21 14.42 13.58 -11.66
CA TYR A 21 14.35 14.78 -12.50
C TYR A 21 13.12 15.62 -12.18
N ALA A 22 11.98 14.98 -11.94
CA ALA A 22 10.77 15.67 -11.50
C ALA A 22 10.98 16.36 -10.15
N CYS A 23 11.55 15.65 -9.16
CA CYS A 23 11.88 16.22 -7.84
C CYS A 23 12.82 17.42 -7.95
N ARG A 24 13.87 17.32 -8.78
CA ARG A 24 14.80 18.43 -9.00
C ARG A 24 14.10 19.65 -9.63
N ALA A 25 13.25 19.44 -10.63
CA ALA A 25 12.47 20.53 -11.22
C ALA A 25 11.56 21.22 -10.19
N ILE A 26 10.98 20.48 -9.24
CA ILE A 26 10.20 21.06 -8.14
C ILE A 26 11.05 21.92 -7.21
N TYR A 27 12.29 21.53 -6.92
CA TYR A 27 13.22 22.36 -6.16
C TYR A 27 13.58 23.65 -6.92
N ASP A 28 13.90 23.55 -8.21
CA ASP A 28 14.24 24.69 -9.06
C ASP A 28 13.08 25.69 -9.18
N LEU A 29 11.84 25.18 -9.20
CA LEU A 29 10.61 25.97 -9.19
C LEU A 29 10.19 26.46 -7.80
N ARG A 30 10.93 26.11 -6.75
CA ARG A 30 10.65 26.42 -5.33
C ARG A 30 9.29 25.89 -4.83
N GLY A 31 8.76 24.81 -5.40
CA GLY A 31 7.47 24.25 -4.97
C GLY A 31 7.46 23.63 -3.58
N HIS A 32 8.65 23.30 -3.05
CA HIS A 32 8.86 22.82 -1.69
C HIS A 32 8.64 23.90 -0.61
N ILE A 33 8.44 25.17 -0.98
CA ILE A 33 8.19 26.29 -0.06
C ILE A 33 6.72 26.71 -0.20
N ALA A 34 5.98 26.81 0.91
CA ALA A 34 4.63 27.37 0.85
C ALA A 34 4.70 28.90 0.78
N HIS A 35 3.93 29.48 -0.12
CA HIS A 35 3.75 30.93 -0.20
C HIS A 35 2.42 31.31 0.45
N PRO A 36 2.38 32.31 1.35
CA PRO A 36 1.13 32.78 1.92
C PRO A 36 0.27 33.42 0.82
N PRO A 37 -1.06 33.26 0.89
CA PRO A 37 -1.97 33.87 -0.08
C PRO A 37 -1.81 35.40 -0.03
N ILE A 38 -1.62 36.03 -1.20
CA ILE A 38 -1.54 37.49 -1.29
C ILE A 38 -2.95 38.05 -1.00
N PRO A 39 -3.11 38.97 -0.02
CA PRO A 39 -4.42 39.44 0.44
C PRO A 39 -5.19 40.31 -0.57
N THR A 40 -4.66 40.49 -1.78
CA THR A 40 -5.37 41.17 -2.86
C THR A 40 -6.43 40.21 -3.40
N GLY A 41 -7.70 40.41 -3.06
CA GLY A 41 -8.84 39.53 -3.40
C GLY A 41 -9.16 39.32 -4.88
N SER A 42 -8.20 39.45 -5.80
CA SER A 42 -8.29 38.95 -7.17
C SER A 42 -7.28 37.81 -7.36
N ASP A 43 -7.75 36.67 -7.86
CA ASP A 43 -6.89 35.53 -8.21
C ASP A 43 -5.92 35.90 -9.34
N SER A 44 -4.72 36.35 -8.98
CA SER A 44 -3.74 36.79 -9.97
C SER A 44 -3.16 35.59 -10.72
N ALA A 45 -2.65 35.82 -11.93
CA ALA A 45 -1.94 34.77 -12.67
C ALA A 45 -0.71 34.22 -11.89
N VAL A 46 -0.14 35.05 -11.00
CA VAL A 46 0.97 34.67 -10.11
C VAL A 46 0.48 33.72 -9.02
N ASP A 47 -0.68 33.98 -8.41
CA ASP A 47 -1.26 33.12 -7.39
C ASP A 47 -1.64 31.75 -7.95
N ARG A 48 -2.26 31.71 -9.14
CA ARG A 48 -2.53 30.47 -9.87
C ARG A 48 -1.27 29.66 -10.15
N ARG A 49 -0.21 30.34 -10.61
CA ARG A 49 1.09 29.70 -10.85
C ARG A 49 1.66 29.10 -9.55
N HIS A 50 1.62 29.83 -8.44
CA HIS A 50 2.12 29.32 -7.15
C HIS A 50 1.30 28.11 -6.67
N ARG A 51 -0.04 28.16 -6.77
CA ARG A 51 -0.90 27.02 -6.43
C ARG A 51 -0.60 25.81 -7.31
N HIS A 52 -0.47 26.00 -8.61
CA HIS A 52 -0.14 24.93 -9.53
C HIS A 52 1.21 24.27 -9.19
N ILE A 53 2.26 25.07 -8.96
CA ILE A 53 3.58 24.55 -8.55
C ILE A 53 3.48 23.80 -7.21
N ARG A 54 2.68 24.31 -6.27
CA ARG A 54 2.47 23.65 -4.97
C ARG A 54 1.74 22.31 -5.10
N ASN A 55 0.76 22.22 -6.01
CA ASN A 55 0.08 20.97 -6.32
C ASN A 55 1.04 19.96 -6.97
N LEU A 56 1.89 20.41 -7.90
CA LEU A 56 2.94 19.58 -8.48
C LEU A 56 3.96 19.09 -7.43
N PHE A 57 4.31 19.93 -6.46
CA PHE A 57 5.15 19.52 -5.33
C PHE A 57 4.48 18.37 -4.56
N TRP A 58 3.21 18.51 -4.17
CA TRP A 58 2.52 17.46 -3.42
C TRP A 58 2.37 16.17 -4.21
N LEU A 59 2.08 16.24 -5.52
CA LEU A 59 2.10 15.06 -6.40
C LEU A 59 3.47 14.39 -6.39
N CYS A 60 4.56 15.15 -6.55
CA CYS A 60 5.91 14.59 -6.50
C CYS A 60 6.23 14.03 -5.11
N TYR A 61 5.81 14.68 -4.03
CA TYR A 61 6.05 14.24 -2.65
C TYR A 61 5.36 12.91 -2.35
N ILE A 62 4.10 12.75 -2.75
CA ILE A 62 3.36 11.48 -2.63
C ILE A 62 4.10 10.37 -3.38
N LEU A 63 4.39 10.61 -4.66
CA LEU A 63 5.02 9.62 -5.53
C LEU A 63 6.42 9.25 -5.05
N ASP A 64 7.16 10.20 -4.47
CA ASP A 64 8.49 9.95 -3.89
C ASP A 64 8.42 8.90 -2.80
N LYS A 65 7.45 9.02 -1.87
CA LYS A 65 7.33 8.07 -0.75
C LYS A 65 6.81 6.71 -1.19
N ASP A 66 5.92 6.68 -2.18
CA ASP A 66 5.50 5.42 -2.79
C ASP A 66 6.63 4.71 -3.51
N ILE A 67 7.37 5.41 -4.36
CA ILE A 67 8.49 4.84 -5.10
C ILE A 67 9.56 4.37 -4.12
N ALA A 68 9.89 5.19 -3.10
CA ALA A 68 10.85 4.83 -2.08
C ALA A 68 10.47 3.55 -1.34
N LEU A 69 9.22 3.44 -0.88
CA LEU A 69 8.72 2.27 -0.14
C LEU A 69 8.59 1.02 -1.01
N ARG A 70 8.17 1.17 -2.27
CA ARG A 70 7.97 0.05 -3.21
C ARG A 70 9.27 -0.48 -3.81
N TYR A 71 10.24 0.39 -4.08
CA TYR A 71 11.51 0.02 -4.72
C TYR A 71 12.70 -0.07 -3.75
N GLY A 72 12.48 0.23 -2.47
CA GLY A 72 13.56 0.26 -1.48
C GLY A 72 14.62 1.32 -1.79
N ARG A 73 14.22 2.43 -2.43
CA ARG A 73 15.11 3.55 -2.77
C ARG A 73 15.00 4.64 -1.70
N PRO A 74 16.09 5.36 -1.38
CA PRO A 74 15.98 6.55 -0.55
C PRO A 74 15.07 7.62 -1.22
N PRO A 75 14.19 8.29 -0.46
CA PRO A 75 13.37 9.37 -1.00
C PRO A 75 14.21 10.56 -1.45
N CYS A 76 13.81 11.20 -2.56
CA CYS A 76 14.43 12.41 -3.12
C CYS A 76 13.97 13.69 -2.42
N LEU A 77 12.74 13.72 -1.90
CA LEU A 77 12.13 14.91 -1.28
C LEU A 77 12.05 14.73 0.24
N THR A 78 13.16 14.82 0.94
CA THR A 78 13.19 14.61 2.40
C THR A 78 12.38 15.68 3.14
N ARG A 79 11.56 15.26 4.11
CA ARG A 79 10.71 16.13 4.94
C ARG A 79 11.41 17.37 5.49
N ASP A 80 12.64 17.23 5.98
CA ASP A 80 13.38 18.32 6.65
C ASP A 80 13.70 19.51 5.73
N TYR A 81 13.63 19.31 4.41
CA TYR A 81 13.86 20.34 3.40
C TYR A 81 12.58 20.79 2.69
N CYS A 82 11.41 20.37 3.18
CA CYS A 82 10.14 20.64 2.55
C CYS A 82 9.17 21.31 3.53
N ASP A 83 8.54 22.40 3.11
CA ASP A 83 7.34 22.90 3.76
C ASP A 83 6.20 21.92 3.47
N LEU A 84 5.61 21.33 4.51
CA LEU A 84 4.52 20.35 4.41
C LEU A 84 3.16 20.94 4.80
N THR A 85 3.00 22.25 4.71
CA THR A 85 1.70 22.92 4.86
C THR A 85 0.71 22.41 3.82
N LEU A 86 -0.39 21.79 4.27
CA LEU A 86 -1.39 21.16 3.43
C LEU A 86 -2.12 22.21 2.55
N PRO A 87 -2.46 21.90 1.29
CA PRO A 87 -3.29 22.78 0.45
C PRO A 87 -4.69 22.96 1.06
N HIS A 88 -5.30 24.14 0.99
CA HIS A 88 -6.57 24.44 1.68
C HIS A 88 -7.73 23.49 1.28
N ASP A 89 -7.69 22.95 0.08
CA ASP A 89 -8.68 22.10 -0.56
C ASP A 89 -8.35 20.59 -0.49
N TRP A 90 -7.30 20.20 0.24
CA TRP A 90 -6.82 18.81 0.28
C TRP A 90 -7.90 17.78 0.68
N ALA A 91 -8.84 18.20 1.54
CA ALA A 91 -9.92 17.36 2.06
C ALA A 91 -11.20 17.38 1.19
N ARG A 92 -11.20 18.09 0.05
CA ARG A 92 -12.39 18.31 -0.78
C ARG A 92 -13.07 17.01 -1.24
N VAL A 93 -12.31 15.94 -1.45
CA VAL A 93 -12.83 14.61 -1.82
C VAL A 93 -13.85 14.08 -0.82
N TYR A 94 -13.64 14.36 0.47
CA TYR A 94 -14.54 13.92 1.54
C TYR A 94 -15.85 14.72 1.59
N ASN A 95 -15.83 15.94 1.06
CA ASN A 95 -16.95 16.89 1.13
C ASN A 95 -17.70 17.02 -0.20
N ALA A 96 -17.28 16.30 -1.24
CA ALA A 96 -17.92 16.35 -2.55
C ALA A 96 -19.34 15.74 -2.48
N PRO A 97 -20.35 16.37 -3.09
CA PRO A 97 -21.68 15.79 -3.24
C PRO A 97 -21.62 14.40 -3.91
N ALA A 98 -22.52 13.50 -3.51
CA ALA A 98 -22.62 12.13 -4.05
C ALA A 98 -22.84 12.04 -5.58
N ARG A 99 -23.22 13.14 -6.23
CA ARG A 99 -23.47 13.20 -7.69
C ARG A 99 -22.36 13.92 -8.47
N THR A 100 -21.29 14.35 -7.80
CA THR A 100 -20.20 15.07 -8.46
C THR A 100 -19.46 14.13 -9.40
N THR A 101 -19.39 14.51 -10.68
CA THR A 101 -18.61 13.76 -11.67
C THR A 101 -17.11 14.05 -11.51
N GLN A 102 -16.25 13.17 -12.04
CA GLN A 102 -14.80 13.39 -12.02
C GLN A 102 -14.42 14.70 -12.74
N ASP A 103 -15.07 15.01 -13.86
CA ASP A 103 -14.91 16.28 -14.58
C ASP A 103 -15.33 17.49 -13.74
N GLU A 104 -16.42 17.41 -12.96
CA GLU A 104 -16.85 18.48 -12.05
C GLU A 104 -15.88 18.70 -10.88
N MET A 105 -15.21 17.64 -10.39
CA MET A 105 -14.16 17.77 -9.37
C MET A 105 -12.89 18.44 -9.92
N VAL A 106 -12.58 18.24 -11.20
CA VAL A 106 -11.37 18.80 -11.83
C VAL A 106 -11.60 20.21 -12.41
N SER A 107 -12.84 20.53 -12.80
CA SER A 107 -13.18 21.77 -13.53
C SER A 107 -13.44 23.00 -12.65
N HIS A 108 -13.67 22.84 -11.34
CA HIS A 108 -13.74 23.98 -10.42
C HIS A 108 -12.37 24.27 -9.78
N ASP A 109 -11.74 25.34 -10.26
CA ASP A 109 -10.76 26.18 -9.53
C ASP A 109 -9.35 25.60 -9.25
N ASP A 110 -8.59 25.22 -10.30
CA ASP A 110 -7.16 24.78 -10.23
C ASP A 110 -6.85 23.68 -9.17
N ALA A 111 -7.89 23.05 -8.64
CA ALA A 111 -7.86 22.25 -7.44
C ALA A 111 -7.61 20.78 -7.79
N VAL A 112 -6.53 20.22 -7.25
CA VAL A 112 -6.09 18.86 -7.57
C VAL A 112 -6.69 17.87 -6.58
N CYS A 113 -7.42 16.89 -7.11
CA CYS A 113 -7.84 15.72 -6.34
C CYS A 113 -6.65 14.75 -6.22
N PHE A 114 -5.97 14.76 -5.08
CA PHE A 114 -4.88 13.81 -4.83
C PHE A 114 -5.45 12.39 -4.66
N SER A 115 -4.94 11.44 -5.45
CA SER A 115 -5.35 10.03 -5.36
C SER A 115 -5.05 9.43 -3.98
N GLN A 116 -3.96 9.87 -3.34
CA GLN A 116 -3.53 9.46 -2.01
C GLN A 116 -3.72 10.53 -0.94
N ASP A 117 -3.57 10.13 0.31
CA ASP A 117 -3.66 11.02 1.46
C ASP A 117 -2.30 11.65 1.80
N LEU A 118 -2.26 12.99 1.86
CA LEU A 118 -1.02 13.74 2.06
C LEU A 118 -0.39 13.51 3.42
N CYS A 119 -1.21 13.33 4.46
CA CYS A 119 -0.73 13.04 5.81
C CYS A 119 -0.10 11.65 5.87
N LEU A 120 -0.67 10.68 5.15
CA LEU A 120 -0.12 9.33 5.08
C LEU A 120 1.27 9.29 4.43
N SER A 121 1.54 10.12 3.42
CA SER A 121 2.87 10.17 2.79
C SER A 121 3.98 10.49 3.78
N GLN A 122 3.71 11.29 4.82
CA GLN A 122 4.71 11.57 5.87
C GLN A 122 5.04 10.32 6.68
N ILE A 123 4.03 9.49 6.99
CA ILE A 123 4.22 8.22 7.71
C ILE A 123 4.99 7.23 6.81
N LYS A 124 4.68 7.18 5.52
CA LYS A 124 5.40 6.33 4.54
C LYS A 124 6.89 6.62 4.49
N GLU A 125 7.30 7.88 4.64
CA GLU A 125 8.72 8.24 4.74
C GLU A 125 9.40 7.60 5.95
N THR A 126 8.78 7.70 7.13
CA THR A 126 9.28 7.07 8.36
C THR A 126 9.37 5.56 8.21
N ILE A 127 8.36 4.92 7.61
CA ILE A 127 8.35 3.49 7.31
C ILE A 127 9.51 3.14 6.37
N CYS A 128 9.69 3.90 5.29
CA CYS A 128 10.78 3.67 4.33
C CYS A 128 12.15 3.75 5.01
N LEU A 129 12.40 4.76 5.85
CA LEU A 129 13.66 4.86 6.61
C LEU A 129 13.85 3.64 7.55
N PHE A 130 12.80 3.24 8.26
CA PHE A 130 12.82 2.08 9.16
C PHE A 130 13.06 0.74 8.46
N LEU A 131 12.71 0.63 7.17
CA LEU A 131 12.90 -0.61 6.41
C LEU A 131 14.20 -0.59 5.58
N CYS A 132 14.53 0.53 4.97
CA CYS A 132 15.55 0.62 3.92
C CYS A 132 16.88 1.23 4.39
N SER A 133 16.97 1.81 5.60
CA SER A 133 18.25 2.29 6.15
C SER A 133 19.27 1.15 6.29
N LEU A 134 20.54 1.44 6.00
CA LEU A 134 21.65 0.48 6.13
C LEU A 134 21.92 0.08 7.59
N ASP A 135 21.63 0.99 8.52
CA ASP A 135 21.81 0.76 9.96
C ASP A 135 20.77 -0.20 10.54
N ASN A 136 19.72 -0.52 9.77
CA ASN A 136 18.64 -1.41 10.18
C ASN A 136 19.10 -2.85 10.47
N SER A 137 20.18 -3.30 9.83
CA SER A 137 20.77 -4.62 10.07
C SER A 137 21.34 -4.78 11.49
N LYS A 138 21.57 -3.67 12.20
CA LYS A 138 22.17 -3.62 13.55
C LYS A 138 21.16 -3.29 14.64
N LEU A 139 19.89 -3.10 14.30
CA LEU A 139 18.86 -2.77 15.31
C LEU A 139 18.65 -3.96 16.24
N SER A 140 18.57 -3.67 17.54
CA SER A 140 18.14 -4.66 18.53
C SER A 140 16.66 -4.97 18.37
N ASP A 141 16.22 -6.16 18.81
CA ASP A 141 14.81 -6.55 18.79
C ASP A 141 13.93 -5.50 19.50
N ALA A 142 14.39 -4.98 20.65
CA ALA A 142 13.69 -3.94 21.38
C ALA A 142 13.50 -2.64 20.57
N ALA A 143 14.50 -2.25 19.76
CA ALA A 143 14.41 -1.09 18.89
C ALA A 143 13.43 -1.33 17.74
N ILE A 144 13.46 -2.51 17.11
CA ILE A 144 12.50 -2.90 16.06
C ILE A 144 11.07 -2.86 16.61
N LEU A 145 10.82 -3.49 17.76
CA LEU A 145 9.50 -3.50 18.40
C LEU A 145 9.05 -2.12 18.86
N GLY A 146 9.98 -1.27 19.30
CA GLY A 146 9.69 0.14 19.62
C GLY A 146 9.22 0.92 18.39
N GLN A 147 9.92 0.77 17.26
CA GLN A 147 9.55 1.41 15.99
C GLN A 147 8.20 0.91 15.46
N VAL A 148 7.96 -0.41 15.50
CA VAL A 148 6.66 -0.99 15.09
C VAL A 148 5.51 -0.40 15.89
N ARG A 149 5.63 -0.34 17.23
CA ARG A 149 4.60 0.26 18.10
C ARG A 149 4.37 1.74 17.84
N GLN A 150 5.44 2.49 17.57
CA GLN A 150 5.31 3.91 17.21
C GLN A 150 4.53 4.06 15.89
N LEU A 151 4.90 3.28 14.87
CA LEU A 151 4.26 3.32 13.56
C LEU A 151 2.79 2.87 13.60
N ASP A 152 2.45 1.89 14.45
CA ASP A 152 1.06 1.51 14.71
C ASP A 152 0.26 2.70 15.27
N GLY A 153 0.84 3.44 16.22
CA GLY A 153 0.22 4.65 16.78
C GLY A 153 0.05 5.77 15.76
N ASP A 154 1.05 5.98 14.90
CA ASP A 154 1.02 7.00 13.83
C ASP A 154 -0.06 6.66 12.79
N ILE A 155 -0.13 5.39 12.35
CA ILE A 155 -1.16 4.93 11.42
C ILE A 155 -2.55 5.01 12.04
N GLU A 156 -2.71 4.64 13.31
CA GLU A 156 -4.01 4.72 13.98
C GLU A 156 -4.47 6.18 14.13
N THR A 157 -3.55 7.09 14.47
CA THR A 157 -3.82 8.53 14.51
C THR A 157 -4.27 9.05 13.14
N TRP A 158 -3.56 8.66 12.08
CA TRP A 158 -3.95 8.97 10.72
C TRP A 158 -5.34 8.41 10.37
N ARG A 159 -5.60 7.13 10.67
CA ARG A 159 -6.88 6.47 10.42
C ARG A 159 -8.04 7.19 11.09
N LEU A 160 -7.86 7.62 12.35
CA LEU A 160 -8.86 8.36 13.11
C LEU A 160 -9.08 9.79 12.58
N SER A 161 -8.10 10.38 11.91
CA SER A 161 -8.25 11.68 11.24
C SER A 161 -9.16 11.62 10.01
N ILE A 162 -9.33 10.44 9.41
CA ILE A 162 -10.19 10.23 8.24
C ILE A 162 -11.68 10.27 8.67
N PRO A 163 -12.55 10.96 7.91
CA PRO A 163 -13.99 10.99 8.18
C PRO A 163 -14.60 9.58 8.26
N MET A 164 -15.61 9.42 9.12
CA MET A 164 -16.18 8.11 9.48
C MET A 164 -16.60 7.25 8.29
N ASP A 165 -17.17 7.86 7.24
CA ASP A 165 -17.69 7.12 6.08
C ASP A 165 -16.58 6.61 5.15
N TYR A 166 -15.38 7.19 5.22
CA TYR A 166 -14.21 6.81 4.42
C TYR A 166 -13.14 6.09 5.25
N ARG A 167 -13.36 5.96 6.56
CA ARG A 167 -12.36 5.51 7.51
C ARG A 167 -12.00 4.04 7.25
N PRO A 168 -10.70 3.71 7.08
CA PRO A 168 -10.29 2.32 6.96
C PRO A 168 -10.72 1.46 8.15
N LYS A 169 -11.14 0.24 7.83
CA LYS A 169 -11.66 -0.76 8.75
C LYS A 169 -10.62 -1.82 9.06
N TRP A 170 -10.66 -2.30 10.31
CA TRP A 170 -9.81 -3.38 10.77
C TRP A 170 -10.18 -4.73 10.16
N SER A 171 -11.47 -5.00 9.91
CA SER A 171 -11.93 -6.20 9.20
C SER A 171 -13.12 -5.86 8.30
N LEU A 172 -13.27 -6.62 7.20
CA LEU A 172 -14.39 -6.48 6.28
C LEU A 172 -15.71 -7.00 6.85
N SER A 173 -15.67 -7.80 7.93
CA SER A 173 -16.86 -8.34 8.61
C SER A 173 -17.59 -7.33 9.50
N SER A 174 -17.26 -6.04 9.41
CA SER A 174 -17.88 -4.97 10.20
C SER A 174 -19.36 -4.81 9.83
N GLU A 175 -20.21 -4.42 10.80
CA GLU A 175 -21.65 -4.21 10.62
C GLU A 175 -22.00 -3.21 9.51
N LYS A 176 -21.07 -2.29 9.18
CA LYS A 176 -21.24 -1.35 8.08
C LYS A 176 -20.49 -1.83 6.82
N PRO A 177 -21.05 -1.70 5.61
CA PRO A 177 -20.35 -2.04 4.36
C PRO A 177 -19.15 -1.13 4.13
N LEU A 178 -18.06 -1.64 3.53
CA LEU A 178 -16.86 -0.84 3.20
C LEU A 178 -17.20 0.35 2.29
N ILE A 179 -18.07 0.11 1.31
CA ILE A 179 -18.55 1.12 0.38
C ILE A 179 -20.04 1.32 0.61
N HIS A 180 -20.47 2.57 0.76
CA HIS A 180 -21.89 2.91 0.84
C HIS A 180 -22.50 2.94 -0.58
N PRO A 181 -23.72 2.40 -0.81
CA PRO A 181 -24.34 2.36 -2.14
C PRO A 181 -24.48 3.74 -2.80
N ASP A 182 -24.68 4.79 -1.98
CA ASP A 182 -24.89 6.16 -2.46
C ASP A 182 -23.59 6.91 -2.82
N MET A 183 -22.41 6.30 -2.67
CA MET A 183 -21.14 6.93 -3.03
C MET A 183 -20.95 7.02 -4.56
N SER A 184 -20.49 8.17 -5.04
CA SER A 184 -19.99 8.34 -6.41
C SER A 184 -18.78 7.45 -6.69
N PHE A 185 -18.46 7.20 -7.96
CA PHE A 185 -17.27 6.42 -8.34
C PHE A 185 -15.99 6.94 -7.68
N VAL A 186 -15.73 8.25 -7.73
CA VAL A 186 -14.54 8.86 -7.12
C VAL A 186 -14.47 8.62 -5.60
N GLN A 187 -15.60 8.67 -4.91
CA GLN A 187 -15.68 8.41 -3.47
C GLN A 187 -15.44 6.93 -3.15
N ARG A 188 -16.00 6.01 -3.96
CA ARG A 188 -15.74 4.57 -3.83
C ARG A 188 -14.26 4.26 -4.02
N THR A 189 -13.66 4.81 -5.07
CA THR A 189 -12.24 4.70 -5.37
C THR A 189 -11.37 5.25 -4.23
N ARG A 190 -11.73 6.41 -3.66
CA ARG A 190 -11.04 6.96 -2.48
C ARG A 190 -11.13 6.02 -1.27
N CYS A 191 -12.30 5.46 -0.98
CA CYS A 191 -12.48 4.53 0.13
C CYS A 191 -11.63 3.27 -0.04
N LEU A 192 -11.65 2.68 -1.25
CA LEU A 192 -10.83 1.51 -1.58
C LEU A 192 -9.34 1.82 -1.44
N ASN A 193 -8.86 2.95 -1.97
CA ASN A 193 -7.46 3.35 -1.85
C ASN A 193 -7.03 3.51 -0.39
N LEU A 194 -7.82 4.21 0.43
CA LEU A 194 -7.51 4.38 1.86
C LEU A 194 -7.46 3.03 2.59
N GLN A 195 -8.39 2.12 2.27
CA GLN A 195 -8.41 0.79 2.85
C GLN A 195 -7.19 -0.04 2.42
N LEU A 196 -6.84 -0.03 1.13
CA LEU A 196 -5.69 -0.75 0.59
C LEU A 196 -4.38 -0.24 1.18
N GLU A 197 -4.20 1.09 1.26
CA GLU A 197 -3.04 1.72 1.89
C GLU A 197 -2.91 1.32 3.36
N TYR A 198 -4.00 1.40 4.13
CA TYR A 198 -4.00 0.97 5.53
C TYR A 198 -3.53 -0.48 5.67
N LYS A 199 -4.10 -1.40 4.87
CA LYS A 199 -3.75 -2.83 4.93
C LYS A 199 -2.33 -3.12 4.44
N TYR A 200 -1.89 -2.41 3.42
CA TYR A 200 -0.54 -2.51 2.90
C TYR A 200 0.50 -2.11 3.96
N LEU A 201 0.35 -0.93 4.57
CA LEU A 201 1.29 -0.44 5.57
C LEU A 201 1.29 -1.31 6.83
N THR A 202 0.13 -1.76 7.30
CA THR A 202 0.03 -2.76 8.37
C THR A 202 0.81 -4.03 8.02
N THR A 203 0.64 -4.57 6.82
CA THR A 203 1.36 -5.78 6.37
C THR A 203 2.87 -5.55 6.39
N VAL A 204 3.33 -4.42 5.83
CA VAL A 204 4.75 -4.08 5.72
C VAL A 204 5.40 -3.88 7.08
N ILE A 205 4.77 -3.11 7.99
CA ILE A 205 5.28 -2.84 9.34
C ILE A 205 5.39 -4.14 10.14
N HIS A 206 4.33 -4.94 10.17
CA HIS A 206 4.30 -6.15 11.00
C HIS A 206 5.15 -7.29 10.43
N THR A 207 5.44 -7.27 9.12
CA THR A 207 6.44 -8.19 8.54
C THR A 207 7.86 -7.84 8.99
N ALA A 208 8.13 -6.58 9.36
CA ALA A 208 9.45 -6.18 9.86
C ALA A 208 9.82 -6.88 11.19
N VAL A 209 8.84 -7.29 12.00
CA VAL A 209 9.07 -8.07 13.23
C VAL A 209 9.74 -9.41 12.94
N ARG A 210 9.62 -9.95 11.71
CA ARG A 210 10.35 -11.17 11.32
C ARG A 210 11.86 -11.00 11.27
N ARG A 211 12.37 -9.77 11.32
CA ARG A 211 13.80 -9.47 11.48
C ARG A 211 14.28 -9.67 12.92
N CYS A 212 13.37 -9.66 13.89
CA CYS A 212 13.71 -9.91 15.27
C CYS A 212 14.24 -11.34 15.44
N GLY A 213 15.21 -11.47 16.33
CA GLY A 213 15.78 -12.76 16.68
C GLY A 213 16.77 -13.35 15.69
N ALA A 214 17.23 -12.57 14.70
CA ALA A 214 18.35 -12.93 13.83
C ALA A 214 19.67 -13.22 14.60
N THR A 215 19.74 -12.76 15.85
CA THR A 215 20.87 -12.94 16.78
C THR A 215 20.75 -14.19 17.65
N TYR A 216 19.55 -14.79 17.79
CA TYR A 216 19.39 -16.09 18.43
C TYR A 216 19.75 -17.16 17.40
N THR A 217 20.87 -17.85 17.63
CA THR A 217 21.32 -18.95 16.78
C THR A 217 20.28 -20.07 16.72
N VAL A 218 20.36 -20.91 15.67
CA VAL A 218 19.44 -22.00 15.32
C VAL A 218 19.08 -22.97 16.48
N ASP A 219 19.86 -23.00 17.57
CA ASP A 219 19.68 -23.90 18.72
C ASP A 219 19.08 -23.25 19.99
N GLU A 220 18.94 -21.92 20.06
CA GLU A 220 18.27 -21.27 21.21
C GLU A 220 16.84 -20.88 20.87
N SER A 221 15.88 -21.43 21.63
CA SER A 221 14.48 -21.02 21.57
C SER A 221 14.35 -19.53 21.88
N LEU A 222 13.62 -18.80 21.03
CA LEU A 222 13.27 -17.39 21.26
C LEU A 222 12.67 -17.21 22.66
N PRO A 223 13.00 -16.11 23.37
CA PRO A 223 12.33 -15.77 24.63
C PRO A 223 10.80 -15.76 24.46
N ASP A 224 10.05 -16.28 25.44
CA ASP A 224 8.58 -16.39 25.37
C ASP A 224 7.89 -15.08 25.01
N ASP A 225 8.36 -13.95 25.56
CA ASP A 225 7.83 -12.62 25.27
C ASP A 225 8.00 -12.25 23.79
N LEU A 226 9.16 -12.55 23.20
CA LEU A 226 9.45 -12.27 21.81
C LEU A 226 8.66 -13.20 20.87
N HIS A 227 8.51 -14.46 21.27
CA HIS A 227 7.66 -15.42 20.57
C HIS A 227 6.19 -14.97 20.52
N ASN A 228 5.64 -14.49 21.64
CA ASN A 228 4.26 -13.96 21.70
C ASN A 228 4.08 -12.73 20.81
N VAL A 229 5.04 -11.80 20.82
CA VAL A 229 5.00 -10.61 19.96
C VAL A 229 5.10 -10.98 18.49
N TYR A 230 5.93 -11.96 18.14
CA TYR A 230 6.03 -12.47 16.77
C TYR A 230 4.69 -13.02 16.28
N HIS A 231 4.01 -13.86 17.07
CA HIS A 231 2.70 -14.41 16.70
C HIS A 231 1.65 -13.32 16.53
N SER A 232 1.56 -12.39 17.48
CA SER A 232 0.63 -11.27 17.39
C SER A 232 0.86 -10.42 16.14
N SER A 233 2.12 -10.08 15.84
CA SER A 233 2.47 -9.32 14.63
C SER A 233 2.20 -10.12 13.35
N SER A 234 2.49 -11.42 13.36
CA SER A 234 2.19 -12.33 12.25
C SER A 234 0.69 -12.35 11.97
N ASP A 235 -0.15 -12.56 12.98
CA ASP A 235 -1.61 -12.58 12.84
C ASP A 235 -2.15 -11.28 12.24
N ILE A 236 -1.65 -10.13 12.69
CA ILE A 236 -2.05 -8.81 12.16
C ILE A 236 -1.66 -8.69 10.68
N SER A 237 -0.42 -9.03 10.31
CA SER A 237 0.05 -8.96 8.92
C SER A 237 -0.72 -9.91 7.99
N LEU A 238 -1.07 -11.10 8.47
CA LEU A 238 -1.79 -12.10 7.70
C LEU A 238 -3.25 -11.68 7.50
N GLU A 239 -3.91 -11.17 8.54
CA GLU A 239 -5.29 -10.66 8.41
C GLU A 239 -5.36 -9.45 7.47
N ALA A 240 -4.37 -8.56 7.53
CA ALA A 240 -4.26 -7.45 6.59
C ALA A 240 -4.06 -7.93 5.15
N SER A 241 -3.22 -8.95 4.96
CA SER A 241 -2.98 -9.57 3.65
C SER A 241 -4.24 -10.25 3.09
N ARG A 242 -4.97 -11.02 3.92
CA ARG A 242 -6.26 -11.62 3.54
C ARG A 242 -7.26 -10.56 3.12
N THR A 243 -7.39 -9.50 3.92
CA THR A 243 -8.30 -8.39 3.61
C THR A 243 -7.94 -7.75 2.26
N THR A 244 -6.65 -7.56 1.98
CA THR A 244 -6.17 -6.99 0.71
C THR A 244 -6.63 -7.84 -0.47
N LEU A 245 -6.39 -9.15 -0.44
CA LEU A 245 -6.82 -10.04 -1.54
C LEU A 245 -8.36 -10.12 -1.67
N GLN A 246 -9.08 -10.07 -0.55
CA GLN A 246 -10.55 -10.03 -0.56
C GLN A 246 -11.10 -8.76 -1.20
N ILE A 247 -10.47 -7.60 -0.98
CA ILE A 247 -10.87 -6.35 -1.64
C ILE A 247 -10.74 -6.47 -3.15
N PHE A 248 -9.62 -6.99 -3.65
CA PHE A 248 -9.42 -7.22 -5.08
C PHE A 248 -10.46 -8.18 -5.66
N LYS A 249 -10.84 -9.22 -4.90
CA LYS A 249 -11.88 -10.16 -5.31
C LYS A 249 -13.29 -9.55 -5.35
N LEU A 250 -13.61 -8.66 -4.42
CA LEU A 250 -14.97 -8.13 -4.24
C LEU A 250 -15.26 -6.86 -5.03
N HIS A 251 -14.21 -6.10 -5.39
CA HIS A 251 -14.35 -4.75 -5.95
C HIS A 251 -13.50 -4.55 -7.22
N MET A 252 -13.26 -5.63 -7.96
CA MET A 252 -12.43 -5.63 -9.17
C MET A 252 -12.93 -4.64 -10.23
N ASP A 253 -14.24 -4.51 -10.36
CA ASP A 253 -14.94 -3.60 -11.26
C ASP A 253 -14.53 -2.13 -11.05
N ILE A 254 -14.35 -1.73 -9.80
CA ILE A 254 -13.93 -0.35 -9.45
C ILE A 254 -12.42 -0.17 -9.64
N LEU A 255 -11.65 -1.25 -9.56
CA LEU A 255 -10.18 -1.25 -9.59
C LEU A 255 -9.60 -1.29 -11.02
N GLN A 256 -10.39 -1.73 -12.02
CA GLN A 256 -9.96 -1.86 -13.42
C GLN A 256 -9.97 -0.53 -14.21
N GLU A 257 -10.82 0.42 -13.86
CA GLU A 257 -11.07 1.64 -14.66
C GLU A 257 -10.00 2.74 -14.39
N ASP A 258 -8.87 2.68 -15.12
CA ASP A 258 -7.74 3.64 -15.12
C ASP A 258 -6.79 3.65 -13.91
N MET A 259 -7.04 2.78 -12.91
CA MET A 259 -6.26 2.78 -11.67
C MET A 259 -5.36 1.56 -11.48
N PHE A 260 -5.43 0.57 -12.39
CA PHE A 260 -4.73 -0.71 -12.26
C PHE A 260 -3.24 -0.52 -11.99
N GLY A 261 -2.57 0.30 -12.81
CA GLY A 261 -1.19 0.70 -12.61
C GLY A 261 -0.97 1.05 -11.14
N HIS A 262 -1.64 2.06 -10.60
CA HIS A 262 -1.39 2.54 -9.24
C HIS A 262 -1.55 1.49 -8.10
N ILE A 263 -2.44 0.50 -8.26
CA ILE A 263 -2.84 -0.47 -7.22
C ILE A 263 -2.26 -1.88 -7.39
N ALA A 264 -1.70 -2.20 -8.55
CA ALA A 264 -1.24 -3.56 -8.90
C ALA A 264 -0.17 -4.11 -7.94
N ILE A 265 0.47 -3.24 -7.15
CA ILE A 265 1.49 -3.60 -6.18
C ILE A 265 0.95 -4.27 -4.90
N TYR A 266 -0.32 -4.06 -4.53
CA TYR A 266 -0.84 -4.54 -3.25
C TYR A 266 -1.03 -6.07 -3.20
N PRO A 267 -1.64 -6.72 -4.21
CA PRO A 267 -1.86 -8.16 -4.19
C PRO A 267 -0.58 -9.00 -4.09
N PRO A 268 0.51 -8.76 -4.85
CA PRO A 268 1.71 -9.60 -4.75
C PRO A 268 2.36 -9.53 -3.36
N ILE A 269 2.31 -8.36 -2.71
CA ILE A 269 2.86 -8.18 -1.36
C ILE A 269 2.04 -8.95 -0.32
N ALA A 270 0.70 -8.82 -0.38
CA ALA A 270 -0.19 -9.60 0.47
C ALA A 270 -0.06 -11.12 0.21
N ALA A 271 0.02 -11.51 -1.06
CA ALA A 271 0.18 -12.91 -1.46
C ALA A 271 1.48 -13.52 -0.91
N MET A 272 2.58 -12.76 -0.97
CA MET A 272 3.87 -13.20 -0.43
C MET A 272 3.82 -13.39 1.09
N ALA A 273 3.16 -12.49 1.83
CA ALA A 273 3.03 -12.62 3.29
C ALA A 273 2.26 -13.91 3.69
N LEU A 274 1.15 -14.20 2.99
CA LEU A 274 0.39 -15.45 3.18
C LEU A 274 1.21 -16.68 2.76
N PHE A 275 1.87 -16.63 1.61
CA PHE A 275 2.69 -17.72 1.11
C PHE A 275 3.82 -18.09 2.08
N MET A 276 4.51 -17.10 2.64
CA MET A 276 5.56 -17.36 3.63
C MET A 276 4.99 -18.04 4.88
N ASN A 277 3.79 -17.66 5.32
CA ASN A 277 3.12 -18.36 6.43
C ASN A 277 2.72 -19.80 6.06
N LEU A 278 2.28 -20.05 4.83
CA LEU A 278 2.01 -21.40 4.34
C LEU A 278 3.24 -22.30 4.35
N LEU A 279 4.43 -21.76 4.06
CA LEU A 279 5.68 -22.51 4.13
C LEU A 279 6.09 -22.83 5.56
N LEU A 280 5.88 -21.90 6.50
CA LEU A 280 6.23 -22.08 7.91
C LEU A 280 5.25 -23.00 8.65
N HIS A 281 3.95 -22.88 8.35
CA HIS A 281 2.88 -23.60 9.04
C HIS A 281 1.95 -24.34 8.06
N PRO A 282 2.46 -25.28 7.24
CA PRO A 282 1.69 -25.95 6.18
C PRO A 282 0.56 -26.86 6.68
N SER A 283 0.56 -27.18 7.98
CA SER A 283 -0.48 -28.03 8.61
C SER A 283 -1.56 -27.22 9.33
N ASP A 284 -1.48 -25.89 9.33
CA ASP A 284 -2.45 -25.04 10.00
C ASP A 284 -3.84 -25.15 9.34
N GLN A 285 -4.89 -25.02 10.14
CA GLN A 285 -6.27 -25.17 9.70
C GLN A 285 -6.65 -24.11 8.65
N ARG A 286 -6.03 -22.92 8.73
CA ARG A 286 -6.26 -21.82 7.79
C ARG A 286 -5.43 -21.91 6.52
N ALA A 287 -4.41 -22.79 6.46
CA ALA A 287 -3.51 -22.90 5.32
C ALA A 287 -4.25 -23.20 4.01
N ARG A 288 -5.34 -23.99 4.07
CA ARG A 288 -6.13 -24.26 2.86
C ARG A 288 -6.89 -23.03 2.38
N ASN A 289 -7.52 -22.29 3.30
CA ASN A 289 -8.27 -21.08 2.96
C ASN A 289 -7.35 -20.00 2.38
N ASP A 290 -6.15 -19.83 2.94
CA ASP A 290 -5.15 -18.88 2.43
C ASP A 290 -4.69 -19.26 1.02
N LEU A 291 -4.48 -20.55 0.77
CA LEU A 291 -4.16 -21.05 -0.56
C LEU A 291 -5.30 -20.82 -1.57
N ASP A 292 -6.56 -21.01 -1.16
CA ASP A 292 -7.72 -20.76 -2.01
C ASP A 292 -7.89 -19.26 -2.30
N LEU A 293 -7.53 -18.36 -1.37
CA LEU A 293 -7.44 -16.92 -1.61
C LEU A 293 -6.35 -16.57 -2.65
N LEU A 294 -5.17 -17.17 -2.53
CA LEU A 294 -4.09 -17.00 -3.52
C LEU A 294 -4.51 -17.47 -4.91
N ALA A 295 -5.16 -18.64 -4.99
CA ALA A 295 -5.68 -19.17 -6.25
C ALA A 295 -6.75 -18.26 -6.86
N GLY A 296 -7.65 -17.72 -6.03
CA GLY A 296 -8.63 -16.72 -6.46
C GLY A 296 -7.97 -15.45 -6.99
N CYS A 297 -6.85 -15.01 -6.41
CA CYS A 297 -6.11 -13.86 -6.92
C CYS A 297 -5.51 -14.13 -8.31
N ALA A 298 -4.99 -15.33 -8.56
CA ALA A 298 -4.47 -15.70 -9.87
C ALA A 298 -5.58 -15.71 -10.95
N THR A 299 -6.77 -16.20 -10.61
CA THR A 299 -7.91 -16.18 -11.56
C THR A 299 -8.37 -14.76 -11.86
N LEU A 300 -8.40 -13.86 -10.87
CA LEU A 300 -8.75 -12.45 -11.10
C LEU A 300 -7.80 -11.80 -12.11
N PHE A 301 -6.49 -12.03 -12.00
CA PHE A 301 -5.55 -11.49 -12.99
C PHE A 301 -5.74 -12.10 -14.39
N GLN A 302 -6.15 -13.36 -14.47
CA GLN A 302 -6.49 -13.97 -15.77
C GLN A 302 -7.72 -13.31 -16.40
N ASP A 303 -8.77 -13.09 -15.61
CA ASP A 303 -9.99 -12.45 -16.08
C ASP A 303 -9.71 -11.02 -16.55
N MET A 304 -8.85 -10.29 -15.81
CA MET A 304 -8.41 -8.94 -16.17
C MET A 304 -7.64 -8.89 -17.49
N ALA A 305 -6.78 -9.87 -17.76
CA ALA A 305 -6.01 -9.95 -19.01
C ALA A 305 -6.87 -10.22 -20.25
N MET A 306 -8.14 -10.60 -20.07
CA MET A 306 -9.08 -10.88 -21.16
C MET A 306 -9.90 -9.65 -21.58
N GLU A 307 -9.76 -8.52 -20.87
CA GLU A 307 -10.40 -7.24 -21.19
C GLU A 307 -9.47 -6.37 -22.08
N ASP A 308 -10.04 -5.40 -22.81
CA ASP A 308 -9.31 -4.51 -23.74
C ASP A 308 -8.37 -3.53 -23.00
N LEU A 309 -7.26 -4.05 -22.47
CA LEU A 309 -6.22 -3.28 -21.77
C LEU A 309 -5.08 -2.88 -22.72
N THR A 310 -4.26 -1.91 -22.28
CA THR A 310 -3.06 -1.56 -23.05
C THR A 310 -2.06 -2.72 -23.05
N ASN A 311 -1.21 -2.80 -24.08
CA ASN A 311 -0.20 -3.88 -24.19
C ASN A 311 0.71 -3.96 -22.94
N ASP A 312 1.06 -2.80 -22.34
CA ASP A 312 1.93 -2.75 -21.16
C ASP A 312 1.20 -3.22 -19.89
N ASP A 313 -0.09 -2.90 -19.75
CA ASP A 313 -0.92 -3.41 -18.65
C ASP A 313 -1.06 -4.93 -18.74
N MET A 314 -1.24 -5.47 -19.95
CA MET A 314 -1.30 -6.91 -20.17
C MET A 314 -0.01 -7.63 -19.75
N ASP A 315 1.16 -7.12 -20.12
CA ASP A 315 2.44 -7.71 -19.72
C ASP A 315 2.60 -7.70 -18.19
N CYS A 316 2.24 -6.59 -17.52
CA CYS A 316 2.26 -6.51 -16.06
C CYS A 316 1.32 -7.52 -15.40
N ILE A 317 0.11 -7.67 -15.92
CA ILE A 317 -0.90 -8.62 -15.41
C ILE A 317 -0.41 -10.06 -15.60
N GLN A 318 0.17 -10.39 -16.74
CA GLN A 318 0.72 -11.71 -17.02
C GLN A 318 1.84 -12.09 -16.05
N GLU A 319 2.77 -11.17 -15.79
CA GLU A 319 3.84 -11.39 -14.81
C GLU A 319 3.30 -11.55 -13.38
N LEU A 320 2.31 -10.75 -12.98
CA LEU A 320 1.64 -10.89 -11.67
C LEU A 320 0.93 -12.24 -11.55
N ASN A 321 0.18 -12.65 -12.58
CA ASN A 321 -0.50 -13.93 -12.62
C ASN A 321 0.50 -15.09 -12.53
N ARG A 322 1.61 -15.03 -13.30
CA ARG A 322 2.68 -16.03 -13.25
C ARG A 322 3.28 -16.13 -11.84
N PHE A 323 3.60 -14.98 -11.24
CA PHE A 323 4.14 -14.91 -9.89
C PHE A 323 3.20 -15.56 -8.87
N VAL A 324 1.93 -15.13 -8.80
CA VAL A 324 0.96 -15.67 -7.83
C VAL A 324 0.66 -17.16 -8.09
N SER A 325 0.58 -17.57 -9.35
CA SER A 325 0.39 -18.99 -9.72
C SER A 325 1.53 -19.88 -9.21
N GLU A 326 2.78 -19.40 -9.27
CA GLU A 326 3.92 -20.11 -8.69
C GLU A 326 3.84 -20.20 -7.16
N LEU A 327 3.40 -19.13 -6.48
CA LEU A 327 3.15 -19.20 -5.03
C LEU A 327 2.09 -20.25 -4.67
N VAL A 328 1.01 -20.33 -5.45
CA VAL A 328 -0.04 -21.36 -5.28
C VAL A 328 0.52 -22.77 -5.48
N ARG A 329 1.34 -22.97 -6.53
CA ARG A 329 1.95 -24.28 -6.82
C ARG A 329 2.89 -24.73 -5.69
N LEU A 330 3.75 -23.84 -5.22
CA LEU A 330 4.69 -24.11 -4.14
C LEU A 330 3.97 -24.30 -2.79
N GLY A 331 2.96 -23.48 -2.50
CA GLY A 331 2.14 -23.60 -1.28
C GLY A 331 1.39 -24.93 -1.22
N ASN A 332 0.78 -25.36 -2.32
CA ASN A 332 0.19 -26.70 -2.45
C ASN A 332 1.21 -27.81 -2.17
N SER A 333 2.42 -27.67 -2.71
CA SER A 333 3.49 -28.66 -2.54
C SER A 333 3.91 -28.78 -1.07
N ALA A 334 4.02 -27.64 -0.35
CA ALA A 334 4.34 -27.61 1.07
C ALA A 334 3.26 -28.30 1.93
N ILE A 335 1.98 -27.99 1.70
CA ILE A 335 0.86 -28.63 2.39
C ILE A 335 0.85 -30.15 2.14
N TRP A 336 1.06 -30.56 0.89
CA TRP A 336 1.05 -31.98 0.54
C TRP A 336 2.24 -32.75 1.14
N LYS A 337 3.43 -32.13 1.16
CA LYS A 337 4.61 -32.67 1.83
C LYS A 337 4.35 -32.88 3.33
N ALA A 338 3.85 -31.86 4.03
CA ALA A 338 3.54 -31.95 5.47
C ALA A 338 2.48 -33.03 5.78
N LYS A 339 1.45 -33.17 4.94
CA LYS A 339 0.44 -34.23 5.07
C LYS A 339 1.03 -35.63 4.91
N ARG A 340 1.99 -35.84 4.00
CA ARG A 340 2.67 -37.14 3.83
C ARG A 340 3.55 -37.48 5.01
N GLU A 341 4.36 -36.52 5.46
CA GLU A 341 5.25 -36.70 6.61
C GLU A 341 4.46 -37.07 7.86
N ARG A 342 3.34 -36.37 8.12
CA ARG A 342 2.44 -36.69 9.23
C ARG A 342 1.89 -38.13 9.16
N LYS A 343 1.45 -38.57 7.97
CA LYS A 343 0.96 -39.94 7.74
C LYS A 343 2.05 -41.00 7.95
N SER A 344 3.28 -40.72 7.52
CA SER A 344 4.44 -41.60 7.72
C SER A 344 4.81 -41.71 9.21
N THR A 345 4.76 -40.62 9.97
CA THR A 345 5.01 -40.66 11.44
C THR A 345 3.91 -41.35 12.23
N THR A 346 2.65 -41.28 11.80
CA THR A 346 1.53 -42.00 12.46
C THR A 346 1.38 -43.45 11.99
N GLY A 347 2.13 -43.87 10.97
CA GLY A 347 2.02 -45.18 10.32
C GLY A 347 2.88 -46.30 10.92
N ILE A 348 3.63 -46.06 12.01
CA ILE A 348 4.33 -47.10 12.76
C ILE A 348 3.47 -47.52 13.96
N SER A 349 2.34 -48.16 13.69
CA SER A 349 1.75 -49.19 14.55
C SER A 349 0.72 -49.98 13.76
N SER A 350 1.13 -51.13 13.22
CA SER A 350 0.29 -52.30 12.94
C SER A 350 1.22 -53.48 12.78
#